data_AF-A0A7T4X1J5-F1
#
_entry.id   AF-A0A7T4X1J5-F1
#
_cell.length_a   1.000
_cell.length_b   1.000
_cell.length_c   1.000
_cell.angle_alpha   90.00
_cell.angle_beta   90.00
_cell.angle_gamma   90.00
#
_symmetry.space_group_name_H-M   'P 1'
#
loop_
_entity.id
_entity.type
_entity.pdbx_description
1 polymer ?
#
loop_
_entity_poly.entity_id
_entity_poly.type
_entity_poly.pdbx_seq_one_letter_code
_entity_poly.pdbx_strand_id
1 'polypeptide(L)'
;MTNYKTLYSDIYNKLSDDDQTAFDSLNNELDKLHVTEDAKYEKLYNLITEMRKHNQDYIDYYGKKTTDLAKIEAKTLPKTRGNYWVDFSVLLFYFTVLYTAITVISGTITLSITLVIGLIMIFLMVPFMNHGIKHRASSRGNNQMLSTLIFLILFIITNLLVIFVNSEYLNAFKIASYDESIFESILFSFFVLVFVASLYFLITSKTMATRIIFIVLIIYSFGRIIYPFDFLNGVSDFIVKYFMFIGIIVIILFQYFINKESKA
;
A
#
# COMPACT_ATOMS: atom_id res chain seq x y z
N MET A 1 -4.34 -16.44 16.68
CA MET A 1 -3.75 -15.12 16.95
C MET A 1 -4.51 -14.54 18.13
N THR A 2 -3.85 -14.21 19.24
CA THR A 2 -4.50 -13.74 20.47
C THR A 2 -4.95 -12.29 20.29
N ASN A 3 -6.20 -11.97 20.63
CA ASN A 3 -6.74 -10.61 20.51
C ASN A 3 -6.38 -9.77 21.75
N TYR A 4 -5.18 -9.21 21.75
CA TYR A 4 -4.67 -8.39 22.86
C TYR A 4 -5.46 -7.11 23.09
N LYS A 5 -6.15 -6.58 22.07
CA LYS A 5 -7.01 -5.39 22.21
C LYS A 5 -8.19 -5.64 23.15
N THR A 6 -8.80 -6.83 23.02
CA THR A 6 -9.92 -7.23 23.89
C THR A 6 -9.42 -7.48 25.32
N LEU A 7 -8.32 -8.22 25.46
CA LEU A 7 -7.71 -8.50 26.76
C LEU A 7 -7.25 -7.23 27.48
N TYR A 8 -6.69 -6.26 26.74
CA TYR A 8 -6.35 -4.95 27.29
C TYR A 8 -7.59 -4.23 27.81
N SER A 9 -8.67 -4.15 27.03
CA SER A 9 -9.91 -3.48 27.45
C SER A 9 -10.51 -4.09 28.71
N ASP A 10 -10.48 -5.41 28.83
CA ASP A 10 -11.04 -6.13 29.98
C ASP A 10 -10.30 -5.83 31.30
N ILE A 11 -9.01 -5.53 31.22
CA ILE A 11 -8.19 -5.19 32.39
C ILE A 11 -8.20 -3.68 32.63
N TYR A 12 -8.15 -2.87 31.56
CA TYR A 12 -8.19 -1.41 31.63
C TYR A 12 -9.44 -0.90 32.35
N ASN A 13 -10.62 -1.46 32.07
CA ASN A 13 -11.87 -1.08 32.72
C ASN A 13 -11.94 -1.40 34.22
N LYS A 14 -10.96 -2.14 34.75
CA LYS A 14 -10.85 -2.50 36.17
C LYS A 14 -9.78 -1.65 36.90
N LEU A 15 -9.12 -0.74 36.20
CA LEU A 15 -8.16 0.19 36.78
C LEU A 15 -8.87 1.38 37.43
N SER A 16 -8.15 2.07 38.33
CA SER A 16 -8.56 3.36 38.86
C SER A 16 -8.62 4.42 37.75
N ASP A 17 -9.40 5.48 37.95
CA ASP A 17 -9.53 6.57 36.96
C ASP A 17 -8.17 7.25 36.65
N ASP A 18 -7.30 7.35 37.66
CA ASP A 18 -5.96 7.92 37.52
C ASP A 18 -5.05 7.03 36.65
N ASP A 19 -5.08 5.72 36.88
CA ASP A 19 -4.32 4.75 36.07
C ASP A 19 -4.86 4.66 34.64
N GLN A 20 -6.19 4.70 34.47
CA GLN A 20 -6.81 4.76 33.15
C GLN A 20 -6.31 5.98 32.36
N THR A 21 -6.26 7.14 33.00
CA THR A 21 -5.74 8.38 32.41
C THR A 21 -4.26 8.25 32.02
N ALA A 22 -3.45 7.61 32.87
CA ALA A 22 -2.04 7.36 32.58
C ALA A 22 -1.86 6.42 31.38
N PHE A 23 -2.65 5.35 31.30
CA PHE A 23 -2.60 4.39 30.19
C PHE A 23 -3.16 4.97 28.87
N ASP A 24 -4.14 5.86 28.92
CA ASP A 24 -4.61 6.60 27.74
C ASP A 24 -3.52 7.53 27.20
N SER A 25 -2.84 8.23 28.10
CA SER A 25 -1.69 9.07 27.76
C SER A 25 -0.57 8.22 27.15
N LEU A 26 -0.28 7.05 27.74
CA LEU A 26 0.72 6.11 27.21
C LEU A 26 0.34 5.55 25.83
N ASN A 27 -0.92 5.18 25.63
CA ASN A 27 -1.45 4.72 24.34
C ASN A 27 -1.28 5.81 23.27
N ASN A 28 -1.63 7.06 23.59
CA ASN A 28 -1.45 8.21 22.71
C ASN A 28 0.04 8.48 22.39
N GLU A 29 0.94 8.30 23.36
CA GLU A 29 2.39 8.45 23.12
C GLU A 29 2.96 7.31 22.26
N LEU A 30 2.49 6.08 22.42
CA LEU A 30 2.86 4.95 21.54
C LEU A 30 2.34 5.14 20.11
N ASP A 31 1.15 5.72 19.96
CA ASP A 31 0.60 6.11 18.65
C ASP A 31 1.47 7.18 17.96
N LYS A 32 1.97 8.18 18.72
CA LYS A 32 2.92 9.18 18.21
C LYS A 32 4.25 8.57 17.76
N LEU A 33 4.64 7.45 18.35
CA LEU A 33 5.89 6.74 18.04
C LEU A 33 5.72 5.71 16.92
N HIS A 34 4.53 5.67 16.30
CA HIS A 34 4.19 4.80 15.20
C HIS A 34 4.40 3.34 15.54
N VAL A 35 3.85 2.84 16.63
CA VAL A 35 3.88 1.40 16.93
C VAL A 35 2.72 0.70 16.21
N THR A 36 2.92 -0.53 15.70
CA THR A 36 1.84 -1.33 15.11
C THR A 36 0.73 -1.60 16.13
N GLU A 37 -0.53 -1.66 15.68
CA GLU A 37 -1.69 -1.80 16.57
C GLU A 37 -1.60 -3.08 17.42
N ASP A 38 -1.22 -4.21 16.80
CA ASP A 38 -1.05 -5.49 17.50
C ASP A 38 0.01 -5.42 18.59
N ALA A 39 1.20 -4.89 18.27
CA ALA A 39 2.30 -4.80 19.24
C ALA A 39 2.04 -3.73 20.31
N LYS A 40 1.28 -2.68 19.97
CA LYS A 40 0.85 -1.65 20.91
C LYS A 40 -0.05 -2.27 21.97
N TYR A 41 -1.12 -2.97 21.57
CA TYR A 41 -2.05 -3.56 22.53
C TYR A 41 -1.46 -4.73 23.30
N GLU A 42 -0.59 -5.54 22.68
CA GLU A 42 0.16 -6.56 23.40
C GLU A 42 1.05 -5.93 24.48
N LYS A 43 1.75 -4.84 24.15
CA LYS A 43 2.62 -4.18 25.12
C LYS A 43 1.84 -3.50 26.24
N LEU A 44 0.78 -2.77 25.90
CA LEU A 44 -0.08 -2.11 26.88
C LEU A 44 -0.71 -3.14 27.84
N TYR A 45 -1.17 -4.28 27.32
CA TYR A 45 -1.67 -5.39 28.12
C TYR A 45 -0.62 -5.94 29.09
N ASN A 46 0.60 -6.18 28.60
CA ASN A 46 1.70 -6.69 29.43
C ASN A 46 2.06 -5.70 30.54
N LEU A 47 2.10 -4.39 30.24
CA LEU A 47 2.37 -3.35 31.23
C LEU A 47 1.29 -3.34 32.33
N ILE A 48 0.00 -3.22 31.96
CA ILE A 48 -1.08 -3.25 32.97
C ILE A 48 -1.01 -4.53 33.82
N THR A 49 -0.75 -5.68 33.19
CA THR A 49 -0.70 -6.96 33.88
C THR A 49 0.46 -7.04 34.88
N GLU A 50 1.65 -6.55 34.52
CA GLU A 50 2.79 -6.49 35.44
C GLU A 50 2.52 -5.56 36.61
N MET A 51 2.04 -4.35 36.35
CA MET A 51 1.67 -3.38 37.39
C MET A 51 0.67 -3.98 38.38
N ARG A 52 -0.39 -4.63 37.88
CA ARG A 52 -1.40 -5.29 38.73
C ARG A 52 -0.86 -6.47 39.53
N LYS A 53 0.09 -7.24 39.01
CA LYS A 53 0.73 -8.33 39.77
C LYS A 53 1.46 -7.81 41.01
N HIS A 54 1.99 -6.60 40.94
CA HIS A 54 2.67 -5.95 42.06
C HIS A 54 1.73 -5.12 42.95
N ASN A 55 0.44 -5.01 42.60
CA ASN A 55 -0.57 -4.26 43.35
C ASN A 55 -0.15 -2.81 43.65
N GLN A 56 0.51 -2.19 42.68
CA GLN A 56 0.97 -0.80 42.71
C GLN A 56 0.21 0.01 41.65
N ASP A 57 0.12 1.32 41.87
CA ASP A 57 -0.42 2.25 40.88
C ASP A 57 0.65 2.57 39.80
N TYR A 58 0.22 3.25 38.74
CA TYR A 58 1.10 3.56 37.60
C TYR A 58 2.33 4.37 38.01
N ILE A 59 2.16 5.34 38.92
CA ILE A 59 3.22 6.26 39.33
C ILE A 59 4.26 5.52 40.17
N ASP A 60 3.82 4.73 41.14
CA ASP A 60 4.67 3.97 42.06
C ASP A 60 5.42 2.85 41.33
N TYR A 61 4.77 2.19 40.37
CA TYR A 61 5.40 1.06 39.67
C TYR A 61 6.39 1.52 38.61
N TYR A 62 6.00 2.46 37.75
CA TYR A 62 6.83 2.86 36.61
C TYR A 62 7.78 4.02 36.92
N GLY A 63 7.46 4.87 37.90
CA GLY A 63 8.29 6.02 38.32
C GLY A 63 8.65 6.98 37.18
N LYS A 64 7.94 6.91 36.04
CA LYS A 64 8.29 7.55 34.78
C LYS A 64 7.07 8.23 34.19
N LYS A 65 7.31 9.38 33.56
CA LYS A 65 6.30 10.02 32.71
C LYS A 65 5.91 9.07 31.58
N THR A 66 4.63 9.07 31.22
CA THR A 66 4.08 8.28 30.11
C THR A 66 4.86 8.47 28.81
N THR A 67 5.36 9.69 28.56
CA THR A 67 6.23 10.03 27.43
C THR A 67 7.56 9.27 27.41
N ASP A 68 8.18 9.08 28.58
CA ASP A 68 9.51 8.47 28.69
C ASP A 68 9.40 6.96 28.64
N LEU A 69 8.38 6.40 29.29
CA LEU A 69 8.04 4.98 29.17
C LEU A 69 7.72 4.63 27.71
N ALA A 70 6.85 5.39 27.03
CA ALA A 70 6.53 5.17 25.62
C ALA A 70 7.78 5.17 24.73
N LYS A 71 8.72 6.11 24.93
CA LYS A 71 9.97 6.18 24.15
C LYS A 71 10.87 4.97 24.36
N ILE A 72 10.95 4.46 25.58
CA ILE A 72 11.76 3.28 25.90
C ILE A 72 11.14 2.06 25.22
N GLU A 73 9.84 1.86 25.42
CA GLU A 73 9.14 0.68 24.90
C GLU A 73 9.04 0.71 23.37
N ALA A 74 8.80 1.87 22.75
CA ALA A 74 8.76 1.97 21.30
C ALA A 74 10.09 1.71 20.59
N LYS A 75 11.22 1.61 21.31
CA LYS A 75 12.50 1.19 20.69
C LYS A 75 12.50 -0.29 20.33
N THR A 76 11.77 -1.12 21.07
CA THR A 76 11.74 -2.58 20.90
C THR A 76 10.53 -3.06 20.12
N LEU A 77 9.53 -2.19 19.90
CA LEU A 77 8.29 -2.55 19.23
C LEU A 77 8.35 -2.33 17.71
N PRO A 78 7.71 -3.22 16.92
CA PRO A 78 7.58 -3.04 15.48
C PRO A 78 6.76 -1.79 15.18
N LYS A 79 7.36 -0.90 14.38
CA LYS A 79 6.76 0.39 14.05
C LYS A 79 5.87 0.30 12.81
N THR A 80 4.69 0.90 12.86
CA THR A 80 3.92 1.37 11.69
C THR A 80 4.70 2.48 10.99
N ARG A 81 5.87 2.16 10.44
CA ARG A 81 6.28 2.84 9.21
C ARG A 81 5.15 2.56 8.23
N GLY A 82 4.37 3.58 7.89
CA GLY A 82 3.47 3.49 6.74
C GLY A 82 4.31 2.94 5.61
N ASN A 83 4.03 1.70 5.20
CA ASN A 83 4.84 1.04 4.19
C ASN A 83 4.66 1.89 2.95
N TYR A 84 5.68 2.69 2.63
CA TYR A 84 5.68 3.61 1.50
C TYR A 84 5.12 2.92 0.25
N TRP A 85 5.54 1.68 0.03
CA TRP A 85 5.10 0.83 -1.07
C TRP A 85 3.63 0.39 -1.01
N VAL A 86 3.06 0.20 0.18
CA VAL A 86 1.63 -0.11 0.34
C VAL A 86 0.81 1.14 0.01
N ASP A 87 1.18 2.29 0.57
CA ASP A 87 0.53 3.57 0.30
C ASP A 87 0.62 3.96 -1.18
N PHE A 88 1.80 3.80 -1.78
CA PHE A 88 2.03 3.96 -3.21
C PHE A 88 1.10 3.05 -4.02
N SER A 89 1.01 1.78 -3.66
CA SER A 89 0.19 0.80 -4.39
C SER A 89 -1.30 1.13 -4.33
N VAL A 90 -1.79 1.64 -3.20
CA VAL A 90 -3.19 2.06 -3.06
C VAL A 90 -3.49 3.27 -3.96
N LEU A 91 -2.63 4.28 -3.96
CA LEU A 91 -2.80 5.44 -4.86
C LEU A 91 -2.68 5.02 -6.31
N LEU A 92 -1.70 4.17 -6.64
CA LEU A 92 -1.52 3.62 -7.98
C LEU A 92 -2.79 2.89 -8.45
N PHE A 93 -3.37 2.04 -7.60
CA PHE A 93 -4.61 1.34 -7.89
C PHE A 93 -5.77 2.30 -8.16
N TYR A 94 -5.95 3.33 -7.33
CA TYR A 94 -6.98 4.36 -7.53
C TYR A 94 -6.85 5.03 -8.92
N PHE A 95 -5.65 5.53 -9.26
CA PHE A 95 -5.44 6.20 -10.54
C PHE A 95 -5.52 5.24 -11.73
N THR A 96 -5.17 3.97 -11.53
CA THR A 96 -5.33 2.92 -12.53
C THR A 96 -6.81 2.68 -12.83
N VAL A 97 -7.65 2.55 -11.80
CA VAL A 97 -9.11 2.41 -11.96
C VAL A 97 -9.68 3.61 -12.72
N LEU A 98 -9.29 4.83 -12.32
CA LEU A 98 -9.70 6.05 -13.02
C LEU A 98 -9.31 6.02 -14.51
N TYR A 99 -8.04 5.71 -14.80
CA TYR A 99 -7.53 5.60 -16.17
C TYR A 99 -8.32 4.56 -16.98
N THR A 100 -8.55 3.37 -16.42
CA THR A 100 -9.33 2.33 -17.12
C THR A 100 -10.77 2.76 -17.40
N ALA A 101 -11.41 3.49 -16.48
CA ALA A 101 -12.75 4.02 -16.72
C ALA A 101 -12.75 5.01 -17.90
N ILE A 102 -11.75 5.89 -17.98
CA ILE A 102 -11.63 6.85 -19.08
C ILE A 102 -11.37 6.14 -20.40
N THR A 103 -10.47 5.15 -20.43
CA THR A 103 -10.19 4.35 -21.63
C THR A 103 -11.44 3.65 -22.15
N VAL A 104 -12.24 3.04 -21.26
CA VAL A 104 -13.49 2.37 -21.65
C VAL A 104 -14.54 3.36 -22.14
N ILE A 105 -14.69 4.51 -21.48
CA ILE A 105 -15.65 5.55 -21.88
C ILE A 105 -15.27 6.17 -23.22
N SER A 106 -13.98 6.45 -23.43
CA SER A 106 -13.53 7.10 -24.66
C SER A 106 -13.36 6.14 -25.83
N GLY A 107 -13.24 4.82 -25.58
CA GLY A 107 -12.95 3.82 -26.61
C GLY A 107 -11.56 3.93 -27.24
N THR A 108 -10.67 4.68 -26.60
CA THR A 108 -9.32 4.96 -27.12
C THR A 108 -8.30 4.59 -26.06
N ILE A 109 -7.42 3.64 -26.41
CA ILE A 109 -6.29 3.24 -25.60
C ILE A 109 -5.13 4.19 -25.92
N THR A 110 -4.66 4.95 -24.93
CA THR A 110 -3.61 5.95 -25.15
C THR A 110 -2.41 5.70 -24.25
N LEU A 111 -1.25 5.57 -24.87
CA LEU A 111 0.03 5.64 -24.19
C LEU A 111 0.61 7.04 -24.37
N SER A 112 0.93 7.68 -23.24
CA SER A 112 1.41 9.05 -23.22
C SER A 112 2.44 9.26 -22.13
N ILE A 113 3.31 10.25 -22.36
CA ILE A 113 4.25 10.75 -21.35
C ILE A 113 3.48 11.26 -20.12
N THR A 114 2.25 11.73 -20.32
CA THR A 114 1.34 12.13 -19.24
C THR A 114 1.12 11.03 -18.20
N LEU A 115 0.97 9.77 -18.62
CA LEU A 115 0.82 8.65 -17.69
C LEU A 115 2.10 8.41 -16.87
N VAL A 116 3.28 8.58 -17.50
CA VAL A 116 4.57 8.49 -16.82
C VAL A 116 4.74 9.61 -15.79
N ILE A 117 4.38 10.84 -16.16
CA ILE A 117 4.35 11.98 -15.23
C ILE A 117 3.39 11.69 -14.08
N GLY A 118 2.21 11.13 -14.36
CA GLY A 118 1.24 10.70 -13.34
C GLY A 118 1.84 9.71 -12.34
N LEU A 119 2.60 8.71 -12.80
CA LEU A 119 3.30 7.76 -11.92
C LEU A 119 4.31 8.46 -10.99
N ILE A 120 5.08 9.42 -11.53
CA ILE A 120 6.04 10.21 -10.74
C ILE A 120 5.28 11.04 -9.69
N MET A 121 4.16 11.65 -10.06
CA MET A 121 3.34 12.41 -9.12
C MET A 121 2.79 11.51 -8.01
N ILE A 122 2.29 10.31 -8.33
CA ILE A 122 1.83 9.32 -7.34
C ILE A 122 2.95 8.94 -6.36
N PHE A 123 4.16 8.72 -6.89
CA PHE A 123 5.35 8.43 -6.08
C PHE A 123 5.65 9.58 -5.11
N LEU A 124 5.60 10.83 -5.59
CA LEU A 124 5.80 12.02 -4.77
C LEU A 124 4.65 12.31 -3.80
N MET A 125 3.43 11.85 -4.06
CA MET A 125 2.29 12.05 -3.15
C MET A 125 2.46 11.31 -1.83
N VAL A 126 3.05 10.12 -1.83
CA VAL A 126 3.19 9.27 -0.63
C VAL A 126 3.85 9.97 0.56
N PRO A 127 5.03 10.63 0.43
CA PRO A 127 5.64 11.33 1.55
C PRO A 127 4.80 12.50 2.05
N PHE A 128 4.11 13.23 1.16
CA PHE A 128 3.27 14.37 1.57
C PHE A 128 1.96 13.91 2.22
N MET A 129 1.37 12.81 1.76
CA MET A 129 0.22 12.18 2.40
C MET A 129 0.57 11.73 3.82
N ASN A 130 1.73 11.09 3.97
CA ASN A 130 2.18 10.55 5.25
C ASN A 130 2.54 11.67 6.23
N HIS A 131 3.21 12.76 5.79
CA HIS A 131 3.53 13.91 6.64
C HIS A 131 2.36 14.89 6.88
N GLY A 132 1.37 14.95 5.98
CA GLY A 132 0.25 15.89 6.04
C GLY A 132 -1.03 15.30 6.62
N ILE A 133 -1.65 14.35 5.92
CA ILE A 133 -3.02 13.87 6.21
C ILE A 133 -3.03 12.87 7.36
N LYS A 134 -2.12 11.90 7.36
CA LYS A 134 -2.05 10.88 8.43
C LYS A 134 -1.56 11.43 9.77
N HIS A 135 -0.87 12.57 9.77
CA HIS A 135 -0.35 13.23 10.97
C HIS A 135 -1.28 14.30 11.58
N ARG A 136 -2.49 14.51 11.05
CA ARG A 136 -3.51 15.39 11.67
C ARG A 136 -3.91 14.96 13.09
N ALA A 137 -3.64 13.71 13.48
CA ALA A 137 -3.83 13.23 14.85
C ALA A 137 -2.80 13.78 15.86
N SER A 138 -1.70 14.40 15.40
CA SER A 138 -0.67 14.99 16.27
C SER A 138 -0.58 16.50 16.05
N SER A 139 -1.17 17.27 16.95
CA SER A 139 -1.25 18.74 16.98
C SER A 139 0.12 19.44 17.01
N ARG A 140 0.88 19.42 15.90
CA ARG A 140 2.14 20.17 15.75
C ARG A 140 2.39 20.66 14.32
N GLY A 141 2.15 21.96 14.12
CA GLY A 141 3.02 22.82 13.29
C GLY A 141 2.61 23.08 11.83
N ASN A 142 2.91 24.31 11.38
CA ASN A 142 2.67 24.89 10.06
C ASN A 142 3.11 24.01 8.86
N ASN A 143 4.11 23.14 9.05
CA ASN A 143 4.62 22.23 8.01
C ASN A 143 3.64 21.11 7.63
N GLN A 144 2.67 20.77 8.51
CA GLN A 144 1.61 19.79 8.20
C GLN A 144 0.58 20.35 7.22
N MET A 145 0.27 21.66 7.33
CA MET A 145 -0.64 22.36 6.42
C MET A 145 -0.04 22.44 5.01
N LEU A 146 1.24 22.79 4.92
CA LEU A 146 1.97 22.82 3.64
C LEU A 146 2.03 21.43 2.98
N SER A 147 2.37 20.39 3.74
CA SER A 147 2.42 19.01 3.20
C SER A 147 1.05 18.55 2.69
N THR A 148 -0.02 18.87 3.43
CA THR A 148 -1.39 18.57 3.00
C THR A 148 -1.77 19.32 1.71
N LEU A 149 -1.39 20.60 1.61
CA LEU A 149 -1.66 21.42 0.44
C LEU A 149 -0.90 20.89 -0.80
N ILE A 150 0.38 20.56 -0.65
CA ILE A 150 1.18 19.95 -1.74
C ILE A 150 0.58 18.62 -2.17
N PHE A 151 0.18 17.76 -1.23
CA PHE A 151 -0.53 16.52 -1.56
C PHE A 151 -1.79 16.78 -2.37
N LEU A 152 -2.63 17.74 -1.94
CA LEU A 152 -3.89 18.06 -2.62
C LEU A 152 -3.64 18.57 -4.04
N ILE A 153 -2.64 19.45 -4.22
CA ILE A 153 -2.25 19.96 -5.54
C ILE A 153 -1.80 18.82 -6.44
N LEU A 154 -0.88 17.96 -5.97
CA LEU A 154 -0.42 16.79 -6.72
C LEU A 154 -1.60 15.88 -7.10
N PHE A 155 -2.50 15.61 -6.15
CA PHE A 155 -3.67 14.77 -6.34
C PHE A 155 -4.59 15.33 -7.42
N ILE A 156 -4.97 16.62 -7.33
CA ILE A 156 -5.83 17.28 -8.32
C ILE A 156 -5.18 17.27 -9.70
N ILE A 157 -3.91 17.66 -9.79
CA ILE A 157 -3.18 17.70 -11.07
C ILE A 157 -3.13 16.31 -11.69
N THR A 158 -2.84 15.27 -10.92
CA THR A 158 -2.76 13.90 -11.45
C THR A 158 -4.13 13.40 -11.92
N ASN A 159 -5.22 13.71 -11.20
CA ASN A 159 -6.58 13.39 -11.66
C ASN A 159 -6.87 14.09 -12.99
N LEU A 160 -6.55 15.37 -13.12
CA LEU A 160 -6.75 16.12 -14.37
C LEU A 160 -5.91 15.52 -15.51
N LEU A 161 -4.65 15.18 -15.27
CA LEU A 161 -3.79 14.55 -16.27
C LEU A 161 -4.37 13.23 -16.78
N VAL A 162 -4.93 12.42 -15.89
CA VAL A 162 -5.56 11.14 -16.25
C VAL A 162 -6.87 11.38 -17.02
N ILE A 163 -7.74 12.27 -16.53
CA ILE A 163 -9.03 12.62 -17.18
C ILE A 163 -8.81 13.17 -18.59
N PHE A 164 -7.84 14.05 -18.76
CA PHE A 164 -7.57 14.70 -20.03
C PHE A 164 -6.55 13.97 -20.90
N VAL A 165 -6.18 12.72 -20.55
CA VAL A 165 -5.15 11.95 -21.29
C VAL A 165 -5.46 11.80 -22.78
N ASN A 166 -6.75 11.76 -23.13
CA ASN A 166 -7.21 11.65 -24.51
C ASN A 166 -7.52 12.99 -25.19
N SER A 167 -7.44 14.11 -24.46
CA SER A 167 -7.76 15.44 -24.98
C SER A 167 -6.77 15.94 -26.03
N GLU A 168 -7.22 16.88 -26.86
CA GLU A 168 -6.38 17.56 -27.85
C GLU A 168 -5.27 18.41 -27.18
N TYR A 169 -5.53 18.96 -25.99
CA TYR A 169 -4.57 19.77 -25.24
C TYR A 169 -3.31 19.00 -24.84
N LEU A 170 -3.43 17.69 -24.60
CA LEU A 170 -2.31 16.82 -24.23
C LEU A 170 -1.79 15.99 -25.41
N ASN A 171 -2.22 16.28 -26.63
CA ASN A 171 -1.85 15.50 -27.83
C ASN A 171 -0.33 15.50 -28.06
N ALA A 172 0.36 16.60 -27.75
CA ALA A 172 1.83 16.69 -27.85
C ALA A 172 2.58 15.70 -26.93
N PHE A 173 1.92 15.17 -25.90
CA PHE A 173 2.48 14.18 -24.97
C PHE A 173 2.05 12.75 -25.30
N LYS A 174 1.20 12.53 -26.30
CA LYS A 174 0.80 11.19 -26.75
C LYS A 174 1.96 10.54 -27.50
N ILE A 175 2.25 9.30 -27.14
CA ILE A 175 3.24 8.45 -27.79
C ILE A 175 2.53 7.60 -28.83
N ALA A 176 1.43 6.96 -28.43
CA ALA A 176 0.58 6.19 -29.31
C ALA A 176 -0.85 6.19 -28.81
N SER A 177 -1.82 6.17 -29.72
CA SER A 177 -3.23 6.01 -29.40
C SER A 177 -3.83 5.03 -30.39
N TYR A 178 -4.72 4.19 -29.91
CA TYR A 178 -5.39 3.19 -30.72
C TYR A 178 -6.89 3.24 -30.39
N ASP A 179 -7.71 3.50 -31.41
CA ASP A 179 -9.16 3.42 -31.31
C ASP A 179 -9.57 1.96 -31.43
N GLU A 180 -10.02 1.39 -30.33
CA GLU A 180 -10.36 -0.03 -30.23
C GLU A 180 -11.87 -0.22 -30.11
N SER A 181 -12.31 -1.44 -30.36
CA SER A 181 -13.66 -1.84 -29.97
C SER A 181 -13.86 -1.71 -28.45
N ILE A 182 -15.10 -1.57 -28.00
CA ILE A 182 -15.44 -1.58 -26.56
C ILE A 182 -14.92 -2.86 -25.89
N PHE A 183 -14.99 -4.00 -26.58
CA PHE A 183 -14.53 -5.29 -26.05
C PHE A 183 -13.01 -5.29 -25.81
N GLU A 184 -12.23 -4.82 -26.78
CA GLU A 184 -10.77 -4.73 -26.65
C GLU A 184 -10.36 -3.68 -25.61
N SER A 185 -11.10 -2.58 -25.49
CA SER A 185 -10.89 -1.57 -24.44
C SER A 185 -11.15 -2.13 -23.03
N ILE A 186 -12.18 -2.97 -22.88
CA ILE A 186 -12.47 -3.69 -21.62
C ILE A 186 -11.38 -4.71 -21.33
N LEU A 187 -10.96 -5.48 -22.33
CA LEU A 187 -9.92 -6.51 -22.18
C LEU A 187 -8.58 -5.88 -21.77
N PHE A 188 -8.18 -4.80 -22.45
CA PHE A 188 -7.02 -3.99 -22.10
C PHE A 188 -7.12 -3.49 -20.65
N SER A 189 -8.25 -2.89 -20.28
CA SER A 189 -8.50 -2.36 -18.94
C SER A 189 -8.42 -3.44 -17.86
N PHE A 190 -8.95 -4.62 -18.12
CA PHE A 190 -8.83 -5.78 -17.24
C PHE A 190 -7.37 -6.15 -17.00
N PHE A 191 -6.55 -6.26 -18.06
CA PHE A 191 -5.13 -6.59 -17.91
C PHE A 191 -4.30 -5.48 -17.25
N VAL A 192 -4.66 -4.21 -17.43
CA VAL A 192 -4.07 -3.10 -16.68
C VAL A 192 -4.34 -3.25 -15.18
N LEU A 193 -5.56 -3.59 -14.77
CA LEU A 193 -5.89 -3.84 -13.36
C LEU A 193 -5.17 -5.07 -12.82
N VAL A 194 -5.12 -6.17 -13.59
CA VAL A 194 -4.40 -7.40 -13.20
C VAL A 194 -2.90 -7.11 -13.02
N PHE A 195 -2.29 -6.30 -13.90
CA PHE A 195 -0.89 -5.89 -13.79
C PHE A 195 -0.62 -5.16 -12.47
N VAL A 196 -1.43 -4.15 -12.14
CA VAL A 196 -1.26 -3.36 -10.92
C VAL A 196 -1.55 -4.20 -9.66
N ALA A 197 -2.58 -5.03 -9.68
CA ALA A 197 -2.87 -5.96 -8.59
C ALA A 197 -1.71 -6.96 -8.38
N SER A 198 -1.14 -7.47 -9.46
CA SER A 198 -0.01 -8.40 -9.39
C SER A 198 1.25 -7.73 -8.81
N LEU A 199 1.50 -6.46 -9.13
CA LEU A 199 2.58 -5.68 -8.48
C LEU A 199 2.35 -5.56 -6.97
N TYR A 200 1.13 -5.24 -6.54
CA TYR A 200 0.78 -5.17 -5.12
C TYR A 200 1.01 -6.50 -4.40
N PHE A 201 0.54 -7.61 -4.98
CA PHE A 201 0.70 -8.92 -4.37
C PHE A 201 2.15 -9.44 -4.42
N LEU A 202 2.93 -9.05 -5.43
CA LEU A 202 4.36 -9.32 -5.48
C LEU A 202 5.09 -8.71 -4.27
N ILE A 203 4.73 -7.47 -3.90
CA ILE A 203 5.33 -6.74 -2.78
C ILE A 203 4.86 -7.30 -1.43
N THR A 204 3.58 -7.65 -1.31
CA THR A 204 2.96 -8.05 -0.03
C THR A 204 3.08 -9.54 0.28
N SER A 205 3.33 -10.39 -0.71
CA SER A 205 3.47 -11.84 -0.51
C SER A 205 4.73 -12.20 0.28
N LYS A 206 4.55 -13.15 1.22
CA LYS A 206 5.60 -13.62 2.14
C LYS A 206 6.41 -14.78 1.58
N THR A 207 5.87 -15.55 0.64
CA THR A 207 6.48 -16.78 0.10
C THR A 207 6.96 -16.59 -1.33
N MET A 208 8.11 -17.20 -1.66
CA MET A 208 8.66 -17.14 -3.02
C MET A 208 7.76 -17.85 -4.05
N ALA A 209 7.10 -18.94 -3.66
CA ALA A 209 6.14 -19.64 -4.51
C ALA A 209 5.01 -18.72 -4.98
N THR A 210 4.46 -17.93 -4.06
CA THR A 210 3.40 -16.96 -4.37
C THR A 210 3.93 -15.80 -5.20
N ARG A 211 5.15 -15.32 -4.93
CA ARG A 211 5.79 -14.27 -5.76
C ARG A 211 5.95 -14.67 -7.22
N ILE A 212 6.33 -15.92 -7.51
CA ILE A 212 6.51 -16.40 -8.89
C ILE A 212 5.21 -16.41 -9.69
N ILE A 213 4.08 -16.77 -9.06
CA ILE A 213 2.77 -16.68 -9.71
C ILE A 213 2.50 -15.23 -10.16
N PHE A 214 2.79 -14.26 -9.30
CA PHE A 214 2.60 -12.84 -9.64
C PHE A 214 3.61 -12.33 -10.67
N ILE A 215 4.85 -12.82 -10.69
CA ILE A 215 5.82 -12.49 -11.76
C ILE A 215 5.29 -12.95 -13.13
N VAL A 216 4.77 -14.18 -13.21
CA VAL A 216 4.18 -14.71 -14.45
C VAL A 216 2.98 -13.85 -14.89
N LEU A 217 2.11 -13.48 -13.95
CA LEU A 217 0.97 -12.60 -14.25
C LEU A 217 1.39 -11.20 -14.69
N ILE A 218 2.45 -10.62 -14.11
CA ILE A 218 3.01 -9.33 -14.52
C ILE A 218 3.48 -9.39 -15.96
N ILE A 219 4.28 -10.39 -16.33
CA ILE A 219 4.82 -10.51 -17.69
C ILE A 219 3.71 -10.72 -18.71
N TYR A 220 2.75 -11.60 -18.40
CA TYR A 220 1.61 -11.86 -19.29
C TYR A 220 0.73 -10.61 -19.48
N SER A 221 0.40 -9.93 -18.38
CA SER A 221 -0.44 -8.72 -18.42
C SER A 221 0.28 -7.58 -19.14
N PHE A 222 1.59 -7.43 -18.92
CA PHE A 222 2.40 -6.46 -19.65
C PHE A 222 2.37 -6.73 -21.16
N GLY A 223 2.55 -7.99 -21.57
CA GLY A 223 2.42 -8.40 -22.97
C GLY A 223 1.08 -8.03 -23.58
N ARG A 224 -0.02 -8.24 -22.85
CA ARG A 224 -1.38 -7.83 -23.27
C ARG A 224 -1.57 -6.32 -23.36
N ILE A 225 -0.97 -5.55 -22.46
CA ILE A 225 -1.05 -4.07 -22.46
C ILE A 225 -0.30 -3.48 -23.65
N ILE A 226 0.87 -4.03 -24.01
CA ILE A 226 1.67 -3.52 -25.13
C ILE A 226 1.24 -4.08 -26.49
N TYR A 227 0.48 -5.18 -26.52
CA TYR A 227 0.06 -5.86 -27.74
C TYR A 227 -0.61 -4.95 -28.78
N PRO A 228 -1.55 -4.06 -28.43
CA PRO A 228 -2.21 -3.18 -29.40
C PRO A 228 -1.27 -2.20 -30.12
N PHE A 229 -0.06 -1.99 -29.59
CA PHE A 229 0.88 -0.98 -30.09
C PHE A 229 2.06 -1.55 -30.88
N ASP A 230 2.23 -2.89 -30.90
CA ASP A 230 3.32 -3.62 -31.55
C ASP A 230 4.74 -3.03 -31.37
N PHE A 231 5.03 -2.42 -30.22
CA PHE A 231 6.33 -1.77 -29.96
C PHE A 231 7.54 -2.71 -30.00
N LEU A 232 7.32 -4.02 -29.89
CA LEU A 232 8.39 -5.01 -29.78
C LEU A 232 8.49 -5.94 -30.98
N ASN A 233 8.04 -5.51 -32.17
CA ASN A 233 8.18 -6.25 -33.43
C ASN A 233 7.77 -7.74 -33.30
N GLY A 234 6.55 -8.01 -32.85
CA GLY A 234 6.03 -9.38 -32.69
C GLY A 234 6.41 -10.11 -31.40
N VAL A 235 7.24 -9.56 -30.52
CA VAL A 235 7.49 -10.16 -29.18
C VAL A 235 6.25 -10.09 -28.30
N SER A 236 5.43 -9.04 -28.42
CA SER A 236 4.14 -8.93 -27.72
C SER A 236 3.19 -10.06 -28.13
N ASP A 237 3.11 -10.36 -29.42
CA ASP A 237 2.33 -11.47 -29.97
C ASP A 237 2.82 -12.83 -29.48
N PHE A 238 4.14 -13.04 -29.42
CA PHE A 238 4.74 -14.22 -28.80
C PHE A 238 4.34 -14.37 -27.32
N ILE A 239 4.43 -13.29 -26.54
CA ILE A 239 4.05 -13.31 -25.12
C ILE A 239 2.58 -13.68 -24.97
N VAL A 240 1.71 -13.02 -25.73
CA VAL A 240 0.25 -13.24 -25.66
C VAL A 240 -0.13 -14.68 -26.02
N LYS A 241 0.53 -15.26 -27.04
CA LYS A 241 0.23 -16.62 -27.54
C LYS A 241 0.80 -17.72 -26.66
N TYR A 242 2.04 -17.58 -26.19
CA TYR A 242 2.78 -18.71 -25.62
C TYR A 242 3.11 -18.56 -24.12
N PHE A 243 3.18 -17.34 -23.59
CA PHE A 243 3.71 -17.11 -22.25
C PHE A 243 2.82 -17.67 -21.14
N MET A 244 1.49 -17.74 -21.35
CA MET A 244 0.61 -18.37 -20.36
C MET A 244 0.95 -19.85 -20.15
N PHE A 245 1.23 -20.58 -21.23
CA PHE A 245 1.59 -21.99 -21.17
C PHE A 245 2.97 -22.19 -20.53
N ILE A 246 3.96 -21.38 -20.94
CA ILE A 246 5.31 -21.38 -20.34
C ILE A 246 5.22 -21.05 -18.85
N GLY A 247 4.42 -20.05 -18.49
CA GLY A 247 4.20 -19.61 -17.11
C GLY A 247 3.60 -20.69 -16.22
N ILE A 248 2.61 -21.42 -16.72
CA ILE A 248 2.02 -22.57 -16.00
C ILE A 248 3.08 -23.64 -15.74
N ILE A 249 3.90 -23.99 -16.74
CA ILE A 249 4.98 -24.97 -16.58
C ILE A 249 5.98 -24.50 -15.51
N VAL A 250 6.38 -23.23 -15.54
CA VAL A 250 7.29 -22.65 -14.54
C VAL A 250 6.70 -22.74 -13.12
N ILE A 251 5.42 -22.40 -12.95
CA ILE A 251 4.73 -22.49 -11.66
C ILE A 251 4.70 -23.94 -11.15
N ILE A 252 4.36 -24.89 -12.01
CA ILE A 252 4.29 -26.33 -11.66
C ILE A 252 5.67 -26.85 -11.25
N LEU A 253 6.70 -26.59 -12.05
CA LEU A 253 8.08 -27.01 -11.74
C LEU A 253 8.54 -26.42 -10.41
N PHE A 254 8.29 -25.14 -10.18
CA PHE A 254 8.72 -24.47 -8.96
C PHE A 254 7.99 -25.01 -7.72
N GLN A 255 6.68 -25.25 -7.81
CA GLN A 255 5.93 -25.90 -6.74
C GLN A 255 6.42 -27.32 -6.46
N TYR A 256 6.79 -28.07 -7.50
CA TYR A 256 7.35 -29.41 -7.36
C TYR A 256 8.69 -29.41 -6.62
N PHE A 257 9.60 -28.49 -6.96
CA PHE A 257 10.90 -28.38 -6.28
C PHE A 257 10.76 -27.99 -4.80
N ILE A 258 9.88 -27.04 -4.47
CA ILE A 258 9.61 -26.65 -3.08
C ILE A 258 9.04 -27.83 -2.27
N ASN A 259 8.08 -28.56 -2.84
CA ASN A 259 7.50 -29.73 -2.17
C ASN A 259 8.49 -30.88 -1.98
N LYS A 260 9.50 -30.98 -2.84
CA LYS A 260 10.57 -31.98 -2.73
C LYS A 260 11.58 -31.63 -1.64
N GLU A 261 12.01 -30.36 -1.57
CA GLU A 261 12.91 -29.89 -0.50
C GLU A 261 12.25 -29.90 0.88
N SER A 262 10.94 -29.64 0.98
CA SER A 262 10.20 -29.75 2.24
C SER A 262 10.07 -31.17 2.79
N LYS A 263 10.33 -32.21 1.98
CA LYS A 263 10.19 -33.62 2.34
C LYS A 263 11.53 -34.35 2.49
N ALA A 264 12.65 -33.67 2.20
CA ALA A 264 14.00 -34.17 2.37
C ALA A 264 14.58 -33.66 3.70
#